data_AF-A0A7X7HXU3-F1
#
_entry.id   AF-A0A7X7HXU3-F1
#
_cell.length_a   1.000
_cell.length_b   1.000
_cell.length_c   1.000
_cell.angle_alpha   90.00
_cell.angle_beta   90.00
_cell.angle_gamma   90.00
#
_symmetry.space_group_name_H-M   'P 1'
#
loop_
_entity.id
_entity.type
_entity.pdbx_description
1 polymer ?
#
loop_
_entity_poly.entity_id
_entity_poly.type
_entity_poly.pdbx_seq_one_letter_code
_entity_poly.pdbx_strand_id
1 'polypeptide(L)'
;MASPVFHGLVGAGLAAVMAGGAGHPLASFLRRTSKTLAAAAVLACLPDIDYLPGLWRGSLNTTHQQATHSVAWVLLVAVGIWLVGRAFRPVQFGRRALLFLLIVIGSHLAIDLVTQDRSAPYGIPLWAPVSTTPVRALVALLPAWDKATLGELAGSGRNLRVLGIELGAGVVFLAAGAGGMNILSKRGRPGRPSLPGGQHSA
;
A
#
# COMPACT_ATOMS: atom_id res chain seq x y z
N MET A 1 3.97 -13.86 -5.18
CA MET A 1 3.29 -12.72 -4.52
C MET A 1 4.31 -11.73 -4.02
N ALA A 2 3.89 -10.49 -3.83
CA ALA A 2 4.78 -9.44 -3.38
C ALA A 2 5.14 -9.65 -1.91
N SER A 3 6.18 -8.97 -1.43
CA SER A 3 6.53 -9.04 0.00
C SER A 3 5.68 -8.08 0.84
N PRO A 4 5.60 -8.32 2.17
CA PRO A 4 5.07 -7.35 3.11
C PRO A 4 5.77 -5.97 3.01
N VAL A 5 7.03 -5.92 2.57
CA VAL A 5 7.74 -4.65 2.38
C VAL A 5 7.11 -3.85 1.25
N PHE A 6 6.83 -4.49 0.10
CA PHE A 6 6.19 -3.82 -1.02
C PHE A 6 4.76 -3.38 -0.69
N HIS A 7 3.96 -4.26 -0.10
CA HIS A 7 2.60 -3.91 0.33
C HIS A 7 2.60 -2.73 1.30
N GLY A 8 3.51 -2.74 2.29
CA GLY A 8 3.65 -1.66 3.25
C GLY A 8 4.04 -0.32 2.59
N LEU A 9 4.97 -0.35 1.63
CA LEU A 9 5.37 0.85 0.89
C LEU A 9 4.23 1.41 0.02
N VAL A 10 3.47 0.55 -0.66
CA VAL A 10 2.28 0.98 -1.42
C VAL A 10 1.21 1.53 -0.49
N GLY A 11 0.95 0.88 0.65
CA GLY A 11 0.02 1.37 1.67
C GLY A 11 0.39 2.76 2.19
N ALA A 12 1.67 2.97 2.53
CA ALA A 12 2.18 4.28 2.90
C ALA A 12 2.03 5.30 1.75
N GLY A 13 2.32 4.91 0.51
CA GLY A 13 2.15 5.79 -0.65
C GLY A 13 0.71 6.20 -0.91
N LEU A 14 -0.24 5.27 -0.78
CA LEU A 14 -1.68 5.57 -0.87
C LEU A 14 -2.10 6.56 0.23
N ALA A 15 -1.60 6.37 1.45
CA ALA A 15 -1.83 7.31 2.53
C ALA A 15 -1.22 8.68 2.26
N ALA A 16 -0.05 8.74 1.62
CA ALA A 16 0.57 10.00 1.21
C ALA A 16 -0.27 10.74 0.15
N VAL A 17 -0.77 10.02 -0.87
CA VAL A 17 -1.70 10.57 -1.89
C VAL A 17 -2.94 11.14 -1.22
N MET A 18 -3.57 10.38 -0.32
CA MET A 18 -4.81 10.78 0.34
C MET A 18 -4.61 11.91 1.36
N ALA A 19 -3.40 12.08 1.90
CA ALA A 19 -3.06 13.17 2.81
C ALA A 19 -2.79 14.51 2.09
N GLY A 20 -2.64 14.53 0.76
CA GLY A 20 -2.59 15.76 -0.04
C GLY A 20 -1.36 16.65 0.22
N GLY A 21 -0.15 16.11 0.09
CA GLY A 21 1.13 16.78 0.41
C GLY A 21 1.60 17.92 -0.52
N ALA A 22 0.71 18.51 -1.30
CA ALA A 22 1.08 19.50 -2.30
C ALA A 22 1.78 20.73 -1.74
N GLY A 23 2.96 21.04 -2.27
CA GLY A 23 3.64 22.31 -1.98
C GLY A 23 4.41 22.37 -0.66
N HIS A 24 4.47 21.27 0.12
CA HIS A 24 5.33 21.20 1.29
C HIS A 24 6.69 20.54 0.97
N PRO A 25 7.79 20.98 1.61
CA PRO A 25 9.05 20.25 1.57
C PRO A 25 8.84 18.81 2.06
N LEU A 26 9.41 17.84 1.33
CA LEU A 26 9.22 16.40 1.60
C LEU A 26 9.49 16.03 3.07
N ALA A 27 10.57 16.55 3.65
CA ALA A 27 10.93 16.28 5.05
C ALA A 27 9.86 16.75 6.05
N SER A 28 9.24 17.92 5.79
CA SER A 28 8.17 18.47 6.64
C SER A 28 6.88 17.66 6.50
N PHE A 29 6.55 17.25 5.27
CA PHE A 29 5.42 16.36 5.01
C PHE A 29 5.59 15.03 5.75
N LEU A 30 6.72 14.34 5.53
CA LEU A 30 7.01 13.05 6.16
C LEU A 30 6.99 13.13 7.68
N ARG A 31 7.55 14.19 8.28
CA ARG A 31 7.53 14.36 9.73
C ARG A 31 6.09 14.46 10.26
N ARG A 32 5.23 15.24 9.59
CA ARG A 32 3.84 15.46 9.99
C ARG A 32 2.96 14.23 9.80
N THR A 33 3.19 13.46 8.72
CA THR A 33 2.35 12.31 8.35
C THR A 33 2.93 10.96 8.75
N SER A 34 4.15 10.92 9.31
CA SER A 34 4.89 9.70 9.67
C SER A 34 4.05 8.63 10.37
N LYS A 35 3.26 9.01 11.38
CA LYS A 35 2.38 8.08 12.11
C LYS A 35 1.31 7.46 11.21
N THR A 36 0.69 8.27 10.34
CA THR A 36 -0.31 7.80 9.38
C THR A 36 0.31 6.92 8.31
N LEU A 37 1.50 7.27 7.81
CA LEU A 37 2.22 6.47 6.83
C LEU A 37 2.63 5.11 7.40
N ALA A 38 3.17 5.10 8.63
CA ALA A 38 3.53 3.87 9.34
C ALA A 38 2.29 3.01 9.63
N ALA A 39 1.19 3.62 10.09
CA ALA A 39 -0.07 2.90 10.29
C ALA A 39 -0.58 2.30 8.98
N ALA A 40 -0.55 3.06 7.87
CA ALA A 40 -0.98 2.58 6.57
C ALA A 40 -0.10 1.43 6.05
N ALA A 41 1.21 1.49 6.27
CA ALA A 41 2.12 0.40 5.93
C ALA A 41 1.77 -0.89 6.68
N VAL A 42 1.50 -0.80 7.99
CA VAL A 42 1.08 -1.96 8.80
C VAL A 42 -0.29 -2.48 8.35
N LEU A 43 -1.25 -1.58 8.12
CA LEU A 43 -2.61 -1.94 7.71
C LEU A 43 -2.61 -2.67 6.35
N ALA A 44 -1.78 -2.24 5.40
CA ALA A 44 -1.65 -2.87 4.09
C ALA A 44 -1.08 -4.30 4.16
N CYS A 45 -0.40 -4.66 5.25
CA CYS A 45 0.16 -5.99 5.47
C CYS A 45 -0.73 -6.89 6.34
N LEU A 46 -1.92 -6.45 6.75
CA LEU A 46 -2.75 -7.29 7.60
C LEU A 46 -3.19 -8.62 6.94
N PRO A 47 -3.41 -8.72 5.62
CA PRO A 47 -3.61 -10.02 4.98
C PRO A 47 -2.43 -10.98 5.19
N ASP A 48 -1.20 -10.48 5.23
CA ASP A 48 0.03 -11.27 5.48
C ASP A 48 0.15 -11.81 6.91
N ILE A 49 -0.79 -11.55 7.83
CA ILE A 49 -0.73 -12.09 9.19
C ILE A 49 -0.71 -13.63 9.21
N ASP A 50 -1.21 -14.25 8.15
CA ASP A 50 -1.18 -15.70 7.93
C ASP A 50 0.24 -16.26 7.69
N TYR A 51 1.24 -15.41 7.44
CA TYR A 51 2.66 -15.82 7.46
C TYR A 51 3.17 -16.18 8.84
N LEU A 52 2.63 -15.59 9.91
CA LEU A 52 3.24 -15.70 11.24
C LEU A 52 3.38 -17.16 11.74
N PRO A 53 2.36 -18.03 11.57
CA PRO A 53 2.51 -19.44 11.91
C PRO A 53 3.60 -20.16 11.08
N GLY A 54 3.70 -19.86 9.77
CA GLY A 54 4.70 -20.44 8.88
C GLY A 54 6.11 -19.95 9.18
N LEU A 55 6.26 -18.68 9.55
CA LEU A 55 7.52 -18.09 10.01
C LEU A 55 8.05 -18.82 11.25
N TRP A 56 7.17 -19.09 12.22
CA TRP A 56 7.54 -19.82 13.43
C TRP A 56 7.96 -21.27 13.14
N ARG A 57 7.33 -21.93 12.17
CA ARG A 57 7.63 -23.33 11.78
C ARG A 57 8.77 -23.46 10.75
N GLY A 58 9.29 -22.36 10.21
CA GLY A 58 10.27 -22.36 9.12
C GLY A 58 9.71 -22.74 7.75
N SER A 59 8.38 -22.78 7.59
CA SER A 59 7.68 -23.17 6.37
C SER A 59 6.64 -22.10 6.00
N LEU A 60 7.11 -21.03 5.39
CA LEU A 60 6.34 -19.80 5.18
C LEU A 60 5.13 -20.00 4.27
N ASN A 61 5.31 -20.73 3.17
CA ASN A 61 4.24 -20.90 2.17
C ASN A 61 3.09 -21.81 2.62
N THR A 62 3.28 -22.65 3.64
CA THR A 62 2.23 -23.59 4.07
C THR A 62 1.05 -22.92 4.75
N THR A 63 1.24 -21.70 5.27
CA THR A 63 0.21 -20.97 6.00
C THR A 63 -0.12 -19.62 5.37
N HIS A 64 0.57 -19.24 4.30
CA HIS A 64 0.34 -18.01 3.57
C HIS A 64 -0.65 -18.22 2.41
N GLN A 65 -1.27 -17.14 1.92
CA GLN A 65 -2.34 -17.13 0.91
C GLN A 65 -3.61 -17.87 1.34
N GLN A 66 -3.94 -17.80 2.62
CA GLN A 66 -5.11 -18.45 3.18
C GLN A 66 -6.30 -17.48 3.18
N ALA A 67 -7.29 -17.72 4.06
CA ALA A 67 -8.52 -16.94 4.13
C ALA A 67 -8.31 -15.42 4.32
N THR A 68 -7.15 -14.98 4.79
CA THR A 68 -6.81 -13.57 4.97
C THR A 68 -6.69 -12.81 3.63
N HIS A 69 -6.42 -13.51 2.54
CA HIS A 69 -6.29 -12.94 1.18
C HIS A 69 -7.63 -12.97 0.42
N SER A 70 -8.72 -12.69 1.12
CA SER A 70 -10.09 -12.67 0.58
C SER A 70 -10.74 -11.30 0.71
N VAL A 71 -11.66 -10.99 -0.20
CA VAL A 71 -12.47 -9.76 -0.12
C VAL A 71 -13.26 -9.72 1.18
N ALA A 72 -13.79 -10.87 1.63
CA ALA A 72 -14.54 -10.96 2.88
C ALA A 72 -13.67 -10.58 4.09
N TRP A 73 -12.42 -11.05 4.14
CA TRP A 73 -11.49 -10.70 5.22
C TRP A 73 -11.14 -9.20 5.21
N VAL A 74 -10.87 -8.63 4.03
CA VAL A 74 -10.58 -7.18 3.89
C VAL A 74 -11.76 -6.35 4.39
N LEU A 75 -12.99 -6.70 3.98
CA LEU A 75 -14.20 -6.02 4.43
C LEU A 75 -14.37 -6.15 5.94
N LEU A 76 -14.23 -7.36 6.49
CA LEU A 76 -14.36 -7.62 7.92
C LEU A 76 -13.42 -6.76 8.74
N VAL A 77 -12.13 -6.71 8.37
CA VAL A 77 -11.12 -5.99 9.14
C VAL A 77 -11.23 -4.48 8.95
N ALA A 78 -11.46 -4.00 7.73
CA ALA A 78 -11.66 -2.56 7.48
C ALA A 78 -12.90 -2.04 8.23
N VAL A 79 -14.02 -2.75 8.15
CA VAL A 79 -15.26 -2.37 8.86
C VAL A 79 -15.08 -2.54 10.37
N GLY A 80 -14.43 -3.60 10.84
CA GLY A 80 -14.16 -3.81 12.27
C GLY A 80 -13.34 -2.67 12.88
N ILE A 81 -12.20 -2.33 12.28
CA ILE A 81 -11.36 -1.19 12.70
C ILE A 81 -12.17 0.11 12.67
N TRP A 82 -12.97 0.30 11.62
CA TRP A 82 -13.81 1.49 11.48
C TRP A 82 -14.89 1.59 12.55
N LEU A 83 -15.60 0.50 12.88
CA LEU A 83 -16.64 0.48 13.91
C LEU A 83 -16.06 0.75 15.29
N VAL A 84 -14.94 0.10 15.63
CA VAL A 84 -14.22 0.34 16.88
C VAL A 84 -13.76 1.80 16.95
N GLY A 85 -13.11 2.30 15.89
CA GLY A 85 -12.68 3.68 15.81
C GLY A 85 -13.83 4.67 15.88
N ARG A 86 -14.98 4.36 15.28
CA ARG A 86 -16.19 5.19 15.35
C ARG A 86 -16.80 5.23 16.75
N ALA A 87 -16.76 4.12 17.49
CA ALA A 87 -17.24 4.06 18.87
C ALA A 87 -16.44 4.97 19.81
N PHE A 88 -15.12 5.07 19.60
CA PHE A 88 -14.24 5.88 20.46
C PHE A 88 -13.94 7.28 19.93
N ARG A 89 -13.96 7.47 18.60
CA ARG A 89 -13.53 8.69 17.89
C ARG A 89 -14.42 8.96 16.65
N PRO A 90 -15.73 9.19 16.82
CA PRO A 90 -16.70 9.24 15.70
C PRO A 90 -16.40 10.31 14.66
N VAL A 91 -15.86 11.46 15.08
CA VAL A 91 -15.47 12.56 14.17
C VAL A 91 -14.33 12.13 13.23
N GLN A 92 -13.37 11.36 13.74
CA GLN A 92 -12.21 10.89 12.96
C GLN A 92 -12.59 9.68 12.08
N PHE A 93 -13.42 8.78 12.58
CA PHE A 93 -13.84 7.56 11.90
C PHE A 93 -15.19 7.71 11.16
N GLY A 94 -15.26 8.74 10.32
CA GLY A 94 -16.36 8.96 9.38
C GLY A 94 -16.31 8.05 8.15
N ARG A 95 -17.11 8.35 7.12
CA ARG A 95 -17.13 7.57 5.85
C ARG A 95 -15.78 7.59 5.12
N ARG A 96 -15.05 8.71 5.19
CA ARG A 96 -13.72 8.84 4.57
C ARG A 96 -12.69 7.90 5.19
N ALA A 97 -12.77 7.66 6.50
CA ALA A 97 -11.89 6.72 7.18
C ALA A 97 -12.16 5.27 6.75
N LEU A 98 -13.43 4.89 6.58
CA LEU A 98 -13.78 3.57 6.04
C LEU A 98 -13.23 3.39 4.62
N LEU A 99 -13.42 4.38 3.74
CA LEU A 99 -12.89 4.33 2.38
C LEU A 99 -11.36 4.22 2.37
N PHE A 100 -10.68 4.99 3.23
CA PHE A 100 -9.24 4.89 3.42
C PHE A 100 -8.81 3.47 3.84
N LEU A 101 -9.47 2.87 4.83
CA LEU A 101 -9.17 1.51 5.29
C LEU A 101 -9.38 0.48 4.18
N LEU A 102 -10.49 0.58 3.43
CA LEU A 102 -10.79 -0.30 2.31
C LEU A 102 -9.74 -0.20 1.20
N ILE A 103 -9.32 1.01 0.84
CA ILE A 103 -8.29 1.22 -0.18
C ILE A 103 -6.93 0.69 0.28
N VAL A 104 -6.50 1.03 1.50
CA VAL A 104 -5.18 0.64 2.01
C VAL A 104 -5.08 -0.86 2.21
N ILE A 105 -6.04 -1.47 2.91
CA ILE A 105 -6.03 -2.92 3.17
C ILE A 105 -6.31 -3.69 1.87
N GLY A 106 -7.28 -3.23 1.06
CA GLY A 106 -7.62 -3.87 -0.21
C GLY A 106 -6.55 -3.76 -1.29
N SER A 107 -5.65 -2.77 -1.22
CA SER A 107 -4.51 -2.66 -2.14
C SER A 107 -3.64 -3.91 -2.14
N HIS A 108 -3.62 -4.65 -1.02
CA HIS A 108 -2.93 -5.91 -0.89
C HIS A 108 -3.37 -6.92 -1.96
N LEU A 109 -4.69 -7.18 -2.03
CA LEU A 109 -5.27 -8.12 -3.00
C LEU A 109 -5.02 -7.67 -4.44
N ALA A 110 -5.10 -6.36 -4.70
CA ALA A 110 -4.86 -5.81 -6.03
C ALA A 110 -3.40 -6.05 -6.49
N ILE A 111 -2.43 -5.84 -5.58
CA ILE A 111 -1.01 -6.10 -5.85
C ILE A 111 -0.78 -7.60 -6.10
N ASP A 112 -1.40 -8.44 -5.29
CA ASP A 112 -1.32 -9.89 -5.40
C ASP A 112 -1.82 -10.43 -6.74
N LEU A 113 -2.90 -9.86 -7.27
CA LEU A 113 -3.46 -10.20 -8.57
C LEU A 113 -2.58 -9.75 -9.75
N VAL A 114 -1.56 -8.92 -9.53
CA VAL A 114 -0.60 -8.48 -10.56
C VAL A 114 0.84 -8.93 -10.29
N THR A 115 1.05 -9.72 -9.25
CA THR A 115 2.37 -10.24 -8.89
C THR A 115 2.48 -11.70 -9.26
N GLN A 116 3.59 -12.07 -9.90
CA GLN A 116 3.83 -13.46 -10.25
C GLN A 116 3.76 -14.36 -9.01
N ASP A 117 3.22 -15.57 -9.18
CA ASP A 117 3.20 -16.59 -8.15
C ASP A 117 3.88 -17.87 -8.65
N ARG A 118 4.86 -18.37 -7.88
CA ARG A 118 5.79 -19.41 -8.33
C ARG A 118 5.89 -20.62 -7.41
N SER A 119 5.32 -20.55 -6.22
CA SER A 119 5.46 -21.58 -5.20
C SER A 119 4.10 -21.85 -4.58
N ALA A 120 3.71 -23.12 -4.51
CA ALA A 120 2.43 -23.52 -3.94
C ALA A 120 2.23 -23.02 -2.50
N PRO A 121 0.99 -22.74 -2.05
CA PRO A 121 -0.26 -22.73 -2.84
C PRO A 121 -0.21 -21.67 -3.97
N TYR A 122 -1.03 -21.85 -5.01
CA TYR A 122 -1.02 -20.95 -6.18
C TYR A 122 -2.25 -20.06 -6.21
N GLY A 123 -2.04 -18.75 -6.21
CA GLY A 123 -3.10 -17.74 -6.21
C GLY A 123 -3.71 -17.53 -4.82
N ILE A 124 -4.72 -16.67 -4.75
CA ILE A 124 -5.39 -16.29 -3.51
C ILE A 124 -6.86 -16.70 -3.49
N PRO A 125 -7.43 -17.07 -2.33
CA PRO A 125 -8.85 -17.36 -2.19
C PRO A 125 -9.68 -16.07 -2.16
N LEU A 126 -9.60 -15.28 -3.25
CA LEU A 126 -10.17 -13.94 -3.36
C LEU A 126 -11.66 -13.88 -2.96
N TRP A 127 -12.41 -14.91 -3.33
CA TRP A 127 -13.85 -15.02 -3.15
C TRP A 127 -14.27 -15.88 -1.95
N ALA A 128 -13.35 -16.28 -1.09
CA ALA A 128 -13.71 -16.97 0.15
C ALA A 128 -14.58 -16.05 1.04
N PRO A 129 -15.55 -16.61 1.80
CA PRO A 129 -15.91 -18.02 1.90
C PRO A 129 -16.92 -18.51 0.83
N VAL A 130 -17.32 -17.65 -0.10
CA VAL A 130 -18.33 -17.97 -1.13
C VAL A 130 -17.81 -18.98 -2.15
N SER A 131 -16.51 -18.92 -2.46
CA SER A 131 -15.83 -19.88 -3.32
C SER A 131 -14.46 -20.23 -2.77
N THR A 132 -14.08 -21.50 -2.93
CA THR A 132 -12.77 -22.04 -2.54
C THR A 132 -11.78 -22.07 -3.71
N THR A 133 -12.20 -21.66 -4.92
CA THR A 133 -11.35 -21.66 -6.10
C THR A 133 -10.34 -20.51 -6.02
N PRO A 134 -9.02 -20.78 -6.00
CA PRO A 134 -8.01 -19.74 -5.96
C PRO A 134 -7.97 -18.93 -7.26
N VAL A 135 -7.85 -17.61 -7.15
CA VAL A 135 -7.63 -16.69 -8.26
C VAL A 135 -6.13 -16.46 -8.40
N ARG A 136 -5.60 -16.79 -9.58
CA ARG A 136 -4.19 -16.57 -9.90
C ARG A 136 -3.96 -15.14 -10.40
N ALA A 137 -2.70 -14.72 -10.39
CA ALA A 137 -2.30 -13.43 -10.94
C ALA A 137 -2.77 -13.30 -12.40
N LEU A 138 -3.43 -12.18 -12.69
CA LEU A 138 -3.96 -11.83 -14.01
C LEU A 138 -2.82 -11.45 -14.97
N VAL A 139 -1.79 -10.82 -14.42
CA VAL A 139 -0.57 -10.39 -15.10
C VAL A 139 0.62 -10.51 -14.15
N ALA A 140 1.83 -10.70 -14.69
CA ALA A 140 3.06 -10.86 -13.91
C ALA A 140 3.92 -9.58 -13.97
N LEU A 141 3.40 -8.47 -13.44
CA LEU A 141 4.10 -7.17 -13.46
C LEU A 141 5.25 -7.12 -12.45
N LEU A 142 5.09 -7.82 -11.33
CA LEU A 142 6.10 -7.90 -10.26
C LEU A 142 6.66 -9.32 -10.15
N PRO A 143 7.98 -9.47 -9.91
CA PRO A 143 8.60 -10.78 -9.77
C PRO A 143 8.22 -11.43 -8.43
N ALA A 144 8.14 -12.76 -8.43
CA ALA A 144 7.85 -13.53 -7.22
C ALA A 144 9.10 -13.78 -6.36
N TRP A 145 8.92 -13.74 -5.05
CA TRP A 145 9.90 -14.24 -4.07
C TRP A 145 10.00 -15.78 -4.09
N ASP A 146 11.20 -16.30 -3.83
CA ASP A 146 11.40 -17.68 -3.39
C ASP A 146 11.31 -17.72 -1.87
N LYS A 147 10.25 -18.33 -1.36
CA LYS A 147 9.88 -18.25 0.06
C LYS A 147 9.25 -19.55 0.58
N ALA A 148 9.58 -20.71 0.01
CA ALA A 148 9.05 -21.96 0.56
C ALA A 148 9.64 -22.23 1.96
N THR A 149 10.91 -21.88 2.16
CA THR A 149 11.63 -22.02 3.44
C THR A 149 12.34 -20.73 3.85
N LEU A 150 12.75 -20.63 5.12
CA LEU A 150 13.58 -19.52 5.60
C LEU A 150 14.96 -19.48 4.93
N GLY A 151 15.51 -20.64 4.58
CA GLY A 151 16.79 -20.75 3.87
C GLY A 151 16.72 -20.17 2.46
N GLU A 152 15.64 -20.43 1.72
CA GLU A 152 15.40 -19.81 0.41
C GLU A 152 15.19 -18.30 0.52
N LEU A 153 14.44 -17.87 1.55
CA LEU A 153 14.16 -16.46 1.79
C LEU A 153 15.46 -15.67 2.01
N ALA A 154 16.35 -16.16 2.88
CA ALA A 154 17.58 -15.47 3.28
C ALA A 154 18.78 -15.73 2.35
N GLY A 155 18.83 -16.89 1.69
CA GLY A 155 20.02 -17.36 0.97
C GLY A 155 20.00 -17.14 -0.55
N SER A 156 18.90 -16.67 -1.14
CA SER A 156 18.81 -16.55 -2.59
C SER A 156 19.21 -15.15 -3.10
N GLY A 157 20.23 -15.09 -3.97
CA GLY A 157 20.60 -13.85 -4.66
C GLY A 157 19.46 -13.29 -5.54
N ARG A 158 18.53 -14.15 -5.96
CA ARG A 158 17.29 -13.75 -6.61
C ARG A 158 16.40 -12.90 -5.70
N ASN A 159 16.20 -13.29 -4.45
CA ASN A 159 15.39 -12.50 -3.51
C ASN A 159 15.99 -11.12 -3.22
N LEU A 160 17.33 -11.00 -3.21
CA LEU A 160 17.98 -9.68 -3.12
C LEU A 160 17.62 -8.78 -4.31
N ARG A 161 17.60 -9.35 -5.53
CA ARG A 161 17.16 -8.63 -6.74
C ARG A 161 15.69 -8.25 -6.66
N VAL A 162 14.82 -9.17 -6.22
CA VAL A 162 13.38 -8.93 -6.06
C VAL A 162 13.14 -7.82 -5.03
N LEU A 163 13.83 -7.87 -3.88
CA LEU A 163 13.79 -6.84 -2.85
C LEU A 163 14.21 -5.48 -3.42
N GLY A 164 15.29 -5.42 -4.21
CA GLY A 164 15.73 -4.17 -4.85
C GLY A 164 14.66 -3.58 -5.79
N ILE A 165 13.99 -4.43 -6.58
CA ILE A 165 12.90 -4.01 -7.47
C ILE A 165 11.71 -3.48 -6.66
N GLU A 166 11.28 -4.22 -5.64
CA GLU A 166 10.16 -3.83 -4.78
C GLU A 166 10.44 -2.55 -3.99
N LEU A 167 11.64 -2.41 -3.42
CA LEU A 167 12.06 -1.18 -2.75
C LEU A 167 12.07 -0.01 -3.72
N GLY A 168 12.65 -0.17 -4.91
CA GLY A 168 12.68 0.87 -5.94
C GLY A 168 11.26 1.30 -6.35
N ALA A 169 10.41 0.35 -6.72
CA ALA A 169 9.04 0.62 -7.13
C ALA A 169 8.19 1.22 -5.99
N GLY A 170 8.29 0.67 -4.78
CA GLY A 170 7.56 1.14 -3.60
C GLY A 170 7.98 2.53 -3.14
N VAL A 171 9.29 2.84 -3.16
CA VAL A 171 9.80 4.19 -2.85
C VAL A 171 9.37 5.19 -3.90
N VAL A 172 9.40 4.84 -5.19
CA VAL A 172 8.88 5.71 -6.27
C VAL A 172 7.40 5.99 -6.06
N PHE A 173 6.60 4.98 -5.73
CA PHE A 173 5.18 5.14 -5.46
C PHE A 173 4.91 6.03 -4.24
N LEU A 174 5.64 5.81 -3.14
CA LEU A 174 5.56 6.65 -1.94
C LEU A 174 5.99 8.09 -2.22
N ALA A 175 7.10 8.29 -2.93
CA ALA A 175 7.60 9.61 -3.30
C ALA A 175 6.65 10.33 -4.26
N ALA A 176 6.03 9.62 -5.21
CA ALA A 176 5.00 10.16 -6.07
C ALA A 176 3.76 10.57 -5.26
N GLY A 177 3.36 9.77 -4.27
CA GLY A 177 2.27 10.14 -3.36
C GLY A 177 2.59 11.37 -2.50
N ALA A 178 3.83 11.48 -2.03
CA ALA A 178 4.28 12.59 -1.19
C ALA A 178 4.59 13.88 -1.98
N GLY A 179 5.05 13.77 -3.24
CA GLY A 179 5.58 14.87 -4.06
C GLY A 179 4.76 15.17 -5.33
N GLY A 180 3.79 14.35 -5.69
CA GLY A 180 3.06 14.33 -6.97
C GLY A 180 2.27 15.58 -7.33
N MET A 181 2.26 16.62 -6.50
CA MET A 181 1.68 17.93 -6.86
C MET A 181 2.71 19.02 -7.18
N ASN A 182 4.02 18.72 -7.13
CA ASN A 182 5.05 19.69 -7.54
C ASN A 182 5.33 19.70 -9.05
N ILE A 183 5.02 18.62 -9.78
CA ILE A 183 5.28 18.53 -11.23
C ILE A 183 4.19 19.23 -12.05
N LEU A 184 2.92 19.24 -11.60
CA LEU A 184 1.85 20.02 -12.25
C LEU A 184 1.87 21.50 -11.88
N SER A 185 2.34 21.88 -10.68
CA SER A 185 2.38 23.29 -10.27
C SER A 185 3.41 24.13 -11.05
N LYS A 186 4.44 23.52 -11.65
CA LYS A 186 5.43 24.24 -12.46
C LYS A 186 4.96 24.53 -13.89
N ARG A 187 3.82 23.98 -14.34
CA ARG A 187 3.26 24.24 -15.68
C ARG A 187 2.13 25.28 -15.73
N GLY A 188 1.79 25.93 -14.61
CA GLY A 188 0.58 26.76 -14.52
C GLY A 188 0.77 28.11 -13.83
N ARG A 189 1.72 28.93 -14.26
CA ARG A 189 1.63 30.39 -14.05
C ARG A 189 1.85 31.10 -15.39
N PRO A 190 0.79 31.37 -16.17
CA PRO A 190 0.87 32.45 -17.14
C PRO A 190 1.14 33.73 -16.35
N GLY A 191 2.25 34.39 -16.65
CA GLY A 191 2.61 35.67 -16.05
C GLY A 191 1.43 36.63 -16.20
N ARG A 192 0.98 37.21 -15.08
CA ARG A 192 0.07 38.36 -15.17
C ARG A 192 0.83 39.48 -15.88
N PRO A 193 0.28 40.09 -16.94
CA PRO A 193 0.82 41.33 -17.46
C PRO A 193 0.70 42.39 -16.37
N SER A 194 1.80 43.07 -16.10
CA SER A 194 1.86 44.26 -15.26
C SER A 194 1.02 45.37 -15.90
N LEU A 195 -0.01 45.83 -15.21
CA LEU A 195 -0.77 47.02 -15.62
C LEU A 195 0.11 48.28 -15.38
N PRO A 196 0.15 49.24 -16.32
CA PRO A 196 0.89 50.49 -16.13
C PRO A 196 0.25 51.33 -15.03
N GLY A 197 1.09 51.92 -14.17
CA GLY A 197 0.69 52.77 -13.07
C GLY A 197 -0.11 54.00 -13.52
N GLY A 198 -1.28 54.19 -12.92
CA GLY A 198 -2.01 55.45 -12.95
C GLY A 198 -1.32 56.46 -12.05
N GLN A 199 -0.84 57.55 -12.66
CA GLN A 199 -0.37 58.74 -11.98
C GLN A 199 -1.56 59.43 -11.30
N HIS A 200 -1.46 59.66 -9.99
CA HIS A 200 -2.25 60.69 -9.31
C HIS A 200 -1.34 61.89 -9.06
N SER A 201 -1.68 63.02 -9.66
CA SER A 201 -1.16 64.34 -9.31
C SER A 201 -2.35 65.28 -9.12
N ALA A 202 -2.38 65.87 -7.91
CA ALA A 202 -3.05 67.09 -7.43
C ALA A 202 -4.54 67.27 -7.74
#